data_AF-A0A4Q7KQC9-F1
#
_entry.id   AF-A0A4Q7KQC9-F1
#
_cell.length_a   1.000
_cell.length_b   1.000
_cell.length_c   1.000
_cell.angle_alpha   90.00
_cell.angle_beta   90.00
_cell.angle_gamma   90.00
#
_symmetry.space_group_name_H-M   'P 1'
#
loop_
_entity.id
_entity.type
_entity.pdbx_description
1 polymer ?
#
loop_
_entity_poly.entity_id
_entity_poly.type
_entity_poly.pdbx_seq_one_letter_code
_entity_poly.pdbx_strand_id
1 'polypeptide(L)'
;MRDGNWWLGVIQSATHPATQDGPHRAHWARFVAAALATARATGELDEREVLVRQANLCLVLARDGRLEEIADTLRPDDAARDCLAYAASISDDPPATDKIEAMRRLRRIRNVMAPAVALVDHVTDDDLRDQLAGWTNVLPGLP
;
A
#
# COMPACT_ATOMS: atom_id res chain seq x y z
N MET A 1 1.36 -29.74 -3.83
CA MET A 1 2.48 -28.92 -4.30
C MET A 1 2.04 -27.48 -4.13
N ARG A 2 2.58 -26.74 -3.15
CA ARG A 2 2.35 -25.29 -3.09
C ARG A 2 3.37 -24.69 -4.05
N ASP A 3 2.95 -24.43 -5.28
CA ASP A 3 3.78 -23.71 -6.23
C ASP A 3 4.18 -22.39 -5.58
N GLY A 4 5.49 -22.09 -5.57
CA GLY A 4 6.00 -20.87 -4.98
C GLY A 4 5.24 -19.68 -5.56
N ASN A 5 4.97 -18.67 -4.72
CA ASN A 5 4.19 -17.48 -5.03
C ASN A 5 4.77 -16.75 -6.27
N TRP A 6 4.41 -17.21 -7.46
CA TRP A 6 4.98 -16.79 -8.73
C TRP A 6 4.56 -15.35 -9.04
N TRP A 7 3.40 -14.92 -8.52
CA TRP A 7 2.95 -13.54 -8.51
C TRP A 7 3.98 -12.62 -7.86
N LEU A 8 4.56 -13.01 -6.73
CA LEU A 8 5.63 -12.22 -6.10
C LEU A 8 6.82 -12.04 -7.04
N GLY A 9 7.24 -13.09 -7.74
CA GLY A 9 8.33 -13.02 -8.72
C GLY A 9 8.01 -12.09 -9.90
N VAL A 10 6.79 -12.16 -10.44
CA VAL A 10 6.31 -11.28 -11.51
C VAL A 10 6.27 -9.82 -11.05
N ILE A 11 5.67 -9.55 -9.89
CA ILE A 11 5.54 -8.20 -9.33
C ILE A 11 6.91 -7.62 -9.04
N GLN A 12 7.82 -8.36 -8.40
CA GLN A 12 9.18 -7.89 -8.11
C GLN A 12 9.96 -7.57 -9.39
N SER A 13 9.90 -8.45 -10.39
CA SER A 13 10.60 -8.26 -11.67
C SER A 13 10.08 -7.03 -12.43
N ALA A 14 8.78 -6.74 -12.35
CA ALA A 14 8.17 -5.58 -12.99
C ALA A 14 8.28 -4.29 -12.17
N THR A 15 8.44 -4.38 -10.84
CA THR A 15 8.58 -3.21 -9.97
C THR A 15 9.86 -2.43 -10.26
N HIS A 16 10.96 -3.11 -10.58
CA HIS A 16 12.21 -2.44 -10.90
C HIS A 16 12.05 -1.48 -12.10
N PRO A 17 11.66 -1.91 -13.32
CA PRO A 17 11.46 -0.99 -14.42
C PRO A 17 10.25 -0.04 -14.25
N ALA A 18 9.30 -0.34 -13.35
CA ALA A 18 8.21 0.58 -12.98
C ALA A 18 8.67 1.77 -12.12
N THR A 19 9.85 1.67 -11.47
CA THR A 19 10.38 2.68 -10.54
C THR A 19 11.66 3.32 -11.04
N GLN A 20 12.14 2.94 -12.23
CA GLN A 20 13.32 3.52 -12.88
C GLN A 20 12.88 4.46 -13.99
N ASP A 21 13.61 5.55 -14.18
CA ASP A 21 13.40 6.43 -15.34
C ASP A 21 13.62 5.65 -16.64
N GLY A 22 12.65 5.74 -17.55
CA GLY A 22 12.72 5.06 -18.83
C GLY A 22 11.45 5.21 -19.67
N PRO A 23 11.54 4.95 -20.98
CA PRO A 23 10.44 5.18 -21.93
C PRO A 23 9.20 4.31 -21.68
N HIS A 24 9.36 3.22 -20.91
CA HIS A 24 8.27 2.28 -20.62
C HIS A 24 7.87 2.24 -19.15
N ARG A 25 8.38 3.14 -18.30
CA ARG A 25 8.08 3.15 -16.85
C ARG A 25 6.58 3.11 -16.57
N ALA A 26 5.79 3.98 -17.21
CA ALA A 26 4.34 4.05 -17.01
C ALA A 26 3.63 2.75 -17.40
N HIS A 27 4.10 2.03 -18.43
CA HIS A 27 3.54 0.72 -18.81
C HIS A 27 3.83 -0.32 -17.74
N TRP A 28 5.06 -0.34 -17.22
CA TRP A 28 5.45 -1.24 -16.13
C TRP A 28 4.69 -0.93 -14.84
N ALA A 29 4.50 0.34 -14.51
CA ALA A 29 3.73 0.75 -13.33
C ALA A 29 2.26 0.31 -13.42
N ARG A 30 1.60 0.51 -14.58
CA ARG A 30 0.25 -0.03 -14.83
C ARG A 30 0.20 -1.55 -14.73
N PHE A 31 1.19 -2.24 -15.30
CA PHE A 31 1.29 -3.69 -15.21
C PHE A 31 1.41 -4.16 -13.75
N VAL A 32 2.26 -3.51 -12.95
CA VAL A 32 2.41 -3.82 -11.52
C VAL A 32 1.10 -3.57 -10.76
N ALA A 33 0.43 -2.44 -11.01
CA ALA A 33 -0.86 -2.15 -10.38
C ALA A 33 -1.91 -3.21 -10.72
N ALA A 34 -2.02 -3.61 -11.99
CA ALA A 34 -2.94 -4.66 -12.44
C ALA A 34 -2.57 -6.04 -11.87
N ALA A 35 -1.28 -6.36 -11.80
CA ALA A 35 -0.79 -7.61 -11.21
C ALA A 35 -1.11 -7.70 -9.72
N LEU A 36 -0.92 -6.61 -8.98
CA LEU A 36 -1.28 -6.51 -7.56
C LEU A 36 -2.79 -6.68 -7.33
N ALA A 37 -3.61 -6.01 -8.14
CA ALA A 37 -5.07 -6.14 -8.08
C ALA A 37 -5.52 -7.57 -8.39
N THR A 38 -4.93 -8.20 -9.40
CA THR A 38 -5.24 -9.60 -9.77
C THR A 38 -4.82 -10.57 -8.68
N ALA A 39 -3.60 -10.45 -8.16
CA ALA A 39 -3.10 -11.31 -7.09
C ALA A 39 -3.93 -11.18 -5.79
N ARG A 40 -4.43 -9.98 -5.48
CA ARG A 40 -5.41 -9.75 -4.40
C ARG A 40 -6.70 -10.49 -4.67
N ALA A 41 -7.27 -10.33 -5.86
CA ALA A 41 -8.55 -10.92 -6.24
C ALA A 41 -8.52 -12.46 -6.27
N THR A 42 -7.38 -13.06 -6.62
CA THR A 42 -7.19 -14.52 -6.63
C THR A 42 -6.74 -15.09 -5.29
N GLY A 43 -6.48 -14.25 -4.28
CA GLY A 43 -6.00 -14.68 -2.96
C GLY A 43 -4.56 -15.23 -2.96
N GLU A 44 -3.80 -14.95 -4.02
CA GLU A 44 -2.41 -15.42 -4.18
C GLU A 44 -1.41 -14.52 -3.43
N LEU A 45 -1.83 -13.30 -3.09
CA LEU A 45 -1.11 -12.41 -2.18
C LEU A 45 -1.98 -11.99 -0.98
N ASP A 46 -1.32 -11.92 0.18
CA ASP A 46 -1.86 -11.36 1.41
C ASP A 46 -2.30 -9.92 1.17
N GLU A 47 -3.52 -9.56 1.61
CA GLU A 47 -4.08 -8.23 1.39
C GLU A 47 -3.15 -7.12 1.87
N ARG A 48 -2.60 -7.27 3.07
CA ARG A 48 -1.61 -6.35 3.62
C ARG A 48 -0.39 -6.19 2.73
N GLU A 49 0.11 -7.27 2.14
CA GLU A 49 1.26 -7.19 1.22
C GLU A 49 0.91 -6.38 -0.04
N VAL A 50 -0.30 -6.57 -0.58
CA VAL A 50 -0.79 -5.80 -1.72
C VAL A 50 -0.88 -4.32 -1.39
N LEU A 51 -1.51 -3.96 -0.27
CA LEU A 51 -1.70 -2.57 0.15
C LEU A 51 -0.37 -1.84 0.34
N VAL A 52 0.59 -2.46 1.02
CA VAL A 52 1.92 -1.88 1.22
C VAL A 52 2.64 -1.66 -0.11
N ARG A 53 2.53 -2.60 -1.06
CA ARG A 53 3.15 -2.48 -2.38
C ARG A 53 2.49 -1.38 -3.22
N GLN A 54 1.17 -1.30 -3.23
CA GLN A 54 0.43 -0.26 -3.94
C GLN A 54 0.76 1.13 -3.40
N ALA A 55 0.71 1.32 -2.07
CA ALA A 55 1.03 2.60 -1.45
C ALA A 55 2.48 3.04 -1.72
N ASN A 56 3.45 2.13 -1.67
CA ASN A 56 4.84 2.43 -2.03
C ASN A 56 5.02 2.75 -3.52
N LEU A 57 4.32 2.04 -4.41
CA LEU A 57 4.35 2.34 -5.85
C LEU A 57 3.78 3.73 -6.12
N CYS A 58 2.64 4.08 -5.51
CA CYS A 58 2.10 5.45 -5.54
C CYS A 58 3.15 6.46 -5.12
N LEU A 59 3.79 6.24 -3.97
CA LEU A 59 4.72 7.20 -3.37
C LEU A 59 5.93 7.46 -4.26
N VAL A 60 6.51 6.41 -4.86
CA VAL A 60 7.65 6.56 -5.77
C VAL A 60 7.23 7.37 -7.00
N LEU A 61 6.10 7.03 -7.62
CA LEU A 61 5.63 7.72 -8.82
C LEU A 61 5.18 9.17 -8.54
N ALA A 62 4.72 9.44 -7.31
CA ALA A 62 4.38 10.78 -6.85
C ALA A 62 5.61 11.67 -6.71
N ARG A 63 6.68 11.14 -6.12
CA ARG A 63 7.95 11.86 -5.93
C ARG A 63 8.62 12.21 -7.25
N ASP A 64 8.43 11.38 -8.28
CA ASP A 64 8.92 11.65 -9.62
C ASP A 64 8.05 12.66 -10.39
N GLY A 65 6.88 13.05 -9.85
CA GLY A 65 5.92 13.93 -10.52
C GLY A 65 5.14 13.25 -11.65
N ARG A 66 4.86 11.95 -11.53
CA ARG A 66 4.37 11.10 -12.64
C ARG A 66 3.09 10.33 -12.35
N LEU A 67 2.44 10.59 -11.22
CA LEU A 67 1.17 9.95 -10.86
C LEU A 67 0.10 10.08 -11.94
N GLU A 68 0.03 11.24 -12.61
CA GLU A 68 -0.94 11.50 -13.68
C GLU A 68 -0.84 10.49 -14.83
N GLU A 69 0.36 9.93 -15.05
CA GLU A 69 0.58 8.96 -16.13
C GLU A 69 -0.08 7.61 -15.87
N ILE A 70 -0.49 7.31 -14.65
CA ILE A 70 -1.09 6.03 -14.27
C ILE A 70 -2.33 6.17 -13.37
N ALA A 71 -2.87 7.39 -13.25
CA ALA A 71 -3.98 7.71 -12.36
C ALA A 71 -5.27 6.95 -12.70
N ASP A 72 -5.38 6.38 -13.91
CA ASP A 72 -6.44 5.47 -14.33
C ASP A 72 -6.38 4.10 -13.64
N THR A 73 -5.20 3.69 -13.18
CA THR A 73 -4.95 2.38 -12.57
C THR A 73 -4.60 2.43 -11.09
N LEU A 74 -4.03 3.55 -10.62
CA LEU A 74 -3.56 3.68 -9.26
C LEU A 74 -3.57 5.16 -8.84
N ARG A 75 -4.36 5.48 -7.82
CA ARG A 75 -4.47 6.85 -7.26
C ARG A 75 -4.01 6.88 -5.80
N PRO A 76 -3.32 7.94 -5.35
CA PRO A 76 -2.92 8.09 -3.95
C PRO A 76 -4.11 7.99 -2.99
N ASP A 77 -5.20 8.66 -3.31
CA ASP A 77 -6.42 8.66 -2.50
C ASP A 77 -6.96 7.23 -2.29
N ASP A 78 -7.02 6.42 -3.36
CA ASP A 78 -7.54 5.05 -3.28
C ASP A 78 -6.59 4.15 -2.48
N ALA A 79 -5.28 4.24 -2.72
CA ALA A 79 -4.29 3.49 -1.97
C ALA A 79 -4.30 3.84 -0.47
N ALA A 80 -4.48 5.12 -0.14
CA ALA A 80 -4.55 5.58 1.24
C ALA A 80 -5.86 5.16 1.94
N ARG A 81 -7.01 5.26 1.26
CA ARG A 81 -8.30 4.78 1.79
C ARG A 81 -8.26 3.29 2.07
N ASP A 82 -7.72 2.50 1.15
CA ASP A 82 -7.60 1.05 1.35
C ASP A 82 -6.71 0.71 2.56
N CYS A 83 -5.61 1.45 2.75
CA CYS A 83 -4.76 1.29 3.92
C CYS A 83 -5.47 1.64 5.24
N LEU A 84 -6.23 2.74 5.26
CA LEU A 84 -7.04 3.15 6.42
C LEU A 84 -8.14 2.13 6.73
N ALA A 85 -8.85 1.66 5.71
CA ALA A 85 -9.90 0.65 5.87
C ALA A 85 -9.35 -0.65 6.46
N TYR A 86 -8.17 -1.09 5.99
CA TYR A 86 -7.49 -2.26 6.54
C TYR A 86 -6.99 -2.03 7.98
N ALA A 87 -6.49 -0.84 8.31
CA ALA A 87 -6.11 -0.51 9.68
C ALA A 87 -7.32 -0.52 10.62
N ALA A 88 -8.46 0.03 10.17
CA ALA A 88 -9.72 0.03 10.91
C ALA A 88 -10.25 -1.38 11.15
N SER A 89 -10.18 -2.28 10.15
CA SER A 89 -10.64 -3.66 10.33
C SER A 89 -9.85 -4.43 11.39
N ILE A 90 -8.55 -4.13 11.56
CA ILE A 90 -7.75 -4.69 12.68
C ILE A 90 -8.19 -4.12 14.03
N SER A 91 -8.66 -2.88 14.07
CA SER A 91 -9.17 -2.24 15.28
C SER A 91 -10.54 -2.79 15.69
N ASP A 92 -11.33 -3.26 14.73
CA ASP A 92 -12.64 -3.90 14.97
C ASP A 92 -12.51 -5.35 15.47
N ASP A 93 -11.33 -5.99 15.31
CA ASP A 93 -11.07 -7.32 15.84
C ASP A 93 -11.26 -7.37 17.38
N PRO A 94 -11.77 -8.48 17.94
CA PRO A 94 -11.91 -8.66 19.39
C PRO A 94 -10.61 -8.34 20.12
N PRO A 95 -10.64 -7.70 21.31
CA PRO A 95 -9.43 -7.27 22.00
C PRO A 95 -8.42 -8.42 22.15
N ALA A 96 -7.15 -8.11 21.91
CA ALA A 96 -6.08 -9.09 22.00
C ALA A 96 -6.07 -9.75 23.39
N THR A 97 -5.91 -11.07 23.39
CA THR A 97 -5.96 -11.87 24.62
C THR A 97 -4.66 -11.77 25.43
N ASP A 98 -3.56 -11.42 24.75
CA ASP A 98 -2.26 -11.21 25.36
C ASP A 98 -1.47 -10.06 24.71
N LYS A 99 -0.35 -9.69 25.37
CA LYS A 99 0.54 -8.61 24.93
C LYS A 99 1.24 -8.89 23.59
N ILE A 100 1.57 -10.15 23.29
CA ILE A 100 2.27 -10.52 22.06
C ILE A 100 1.33 -10.35 20.87
N GLU A 101 0.08 -10.81 21.00
CA GLU A 101 -0.98 -10.62 20.03
C GLU A 101 -1.25 -9.12 19.80
N ALA A 102 -1.37 -8.34 20.88
CA ALA A 102 -1.53 -6.88 20.79
C ALA A 102 -0.38 -6.22 20.01
N MET A 103 0.88 -6.56 20.33
CA MET A 103 2.05 -6.02 19.62
C MET A 103 2.06 -6.42 18.13
N ARG A 104 1.67 -7.66 17.80
CA ARG A 104 1.58 -8.10 16.40
C ARG A 104 0.53 -7.30 15.64
N ARG A 105 -0.65 -7.06 16.23
CA ARG A 105 -1.70 -6.22 15.63
C ARG A 105 -1.21 -4.80 15.39
N LEU A 106 -0.60 -4.16 16.38
CA LEU A 106 -0.07 -2.80 16.25
C LEU A 106 1.01 -2.70 15.16
N ARG A 107 1.89 -3.71 15.04
CA ARG A 107 2.86 -3.77 13.93
C ARG A 107 2.21 -3.91 12.57
N ARG A 108 1.12 -4.69 12.45
CA ARG A 108 0.37 -4.78 11.19
C ARG A 108 -0.20 -3.43 10.78
N ILE A 109 -0.83 -2.73 11.73
CA ILE A 109 -1.36 -1.37 11.50
C ILE A 109 -0.23 -0.44 11.07
N ARG A 110 0.87 -0.39 11.84
CA ARG A 110 2.02 0.46 11.52
C ARG A 110 2.56 0.21 10.12
N ASN A 111 2.73 -1.06 9.73
CA ASN A 111 3.33 -1.42 8.46
C ASN A 111 2.48 -1.00 7.26
N VAL A 112 1.16 -0.99 7.39
CA VAL A 112 0.24 -0.52 6.32
C VAL A 112 0.09 0.99 6.34
N MET A 113 0.02 1.59 7.53
CA MET A 113 -0.18 3.03 7.68
C MET A 113 1.08 3.85 7.36
N ALA A 114 2.30 3.32 7.57
CA ALA A 114 3.53 4.05 7.27
C ALA A 114 3.63 4.54 5.81
N PRO A 115 3.46 3.68 4.78
CA PRO A 115 3.46 4.17 3.40
C PRO A 115 2.23 5.02 3.07
N ALA A 116 1.07 4.79 3.68
CA ALA A 116 -0.13 5.61 3.46
C ALA A 116 0.04 7.05 3.99
N VAL A 117 0.63 7.23 5.17
CA VAL A 117 0.94 8.56 5.72
C VAL A 117 1.98 9.29 4.87
N ALA A 118 2.91 8.58 4.25
CA ALA A 118 3.84 9.19 3.30
C ALA A 118 3.16 9.75 2.04
N LEU A 119 1.89 9.39 1.77
CA LEU A 119 1.10 9.91 0.66
C LEU A 119 0.31 11.20 1.00
N VAL A 120 0.36 11.71 2.24
CA VAL A 120 -0.43 12.89 2.69
C VAL A 120 -0.36 14.05 1.70
N ASP A 121 0.84 14.41 1.24
CA ASP A 121 1.07 15.54 0.34
C ASP A 121 0.60 15.28 -1.11
N HIS A 122 0.17 14.06 -1.40
CA HIS A 122 -0.26 13.61 -2.73
C HIS A 122 -1.75 13.24 -2.77
N VAL A 123 -2.44 13.30 -1.64
CA VAL A 123 -3.87 13.06 -1.54
C VAL A 123 -4.64 14.33 -1.89
N THR A 124 -5.64 14.19 -2.76
CA THR A 124 -6.49 15.31 -3.21
C THR A 124 -7.70 15.55 -2.33
N ASP A 125 -8.23 14.50 -1.71
CA ASP A 125 -9.35 14.54 -0.76
C ASP A 125 -8.92 15.14 0.60
N ASP A 126 -9.53 16.26 0.99
CA ASP A 126 -9.17 17.00 2.20
C ASP A 126 -9.46 16.21 3.49
N ASP A 127 -10.61 15.53 3.57
CA ASP A 127 -11.00 14.73 4.74
C ASP A 127 -10.05 13.54 4.92
N LEU A 128 -9.65 12.91 3.81
CA LEU A 128 -8.66 11.84 3.82
C LEU A 128 -7.28 12.35 4.23
N ARG A 129 -6.88 13.52 3.73
CA ARG A 129 -5.61 14.15 4.09
C ARG A 129 -5.54 14.43 5.58
N ASP A 130 -6.62 14.98 6.16
CA ASP A 130 -6.70 15.27 7.59
C ASP A 130 -6.64 13.99 8.44
N GLN A 131 -7.32 12.93 8.02
CA GLN A 131 -7.21 11.62 8.67
C GLN A 131 -5.77 11.11 8.69
N LEU A 132 -5.09 11.11 7.54
CA LEU A 132 -3.70 10.66 7.43
C LEU A 132 -2.74 11.56 8.22
N ALA A 133 -2.97 12.87 8.24
CA ALA A 133 -2.17 13.81 9.03
C ALA A 133 -2.27 13.50 10.54
N GLY A 134 -3.43 13.07 11.02
CA GLY A 134 -3.61 12.56 12.39
C GLY A 134 -2.69 11.37 12.70
N TRP A 135 -2.48 10.47 11.74
CA TRP A 135 -1.61 9.31 11.89
C TRP A 135 -0.11 9.67 11.98
N THR A 136 0.32 10.83 11.47
CA THR A 136 1.72 11.30 11.58
C THR A 136 2.17 11.41 13.04
N ASN A 137 1.26 11.73 13.96
CA ASN A 137 1.55 11.82 15.39
C ASN A 137 1.46 10.46 16.11
N VAL A 138 0.66 9.53 15.59
CA VAL A 138 0.41 8.21 16.21
C VAL A 138 1.48 7.20 15.82
N LEU A 139 1.86 7.16 14.53
CA LEU A 139 2.79 6.18 13.95
C LEU A 139 4.12 6.04 14.71
N PRO A 140 4.80 7.13 15.15
CA PRO A 140 6.06 7.02 15.87
C PRO A 140 5.94 6.28 17.21
N GLY A 141 4.74 6.26 17.81
CA GLY A 141 4.46 5.55 19.06
C GLY A 141 4.12 4.07 18.89
N LEU A 142 3.98 3.59 17.66
CA LEU A 142 3.67 2.19 17.38
C LEU A 142 4.94 1.30 17.36
N PRO A 143 4.84 0.03 17.81
CA PRO A 143 5.96 -0.91 17.94
C PRO A 143 6.44 -1.52 16.62
#